data_AF-A0A8T0AIV4-F1
#
_entry.id   AF-A0A8T0AIV4-F1
#
_cell.length_a   1.000
_cell.length_b   1.000
_cell.length_c   1.000
_cell.angle_alpha   90.00
_cell.angle_beta   90.00
_cell.angle_gamma   90.00
#
_symmetry.space_group_name_H-M   'P 1'
#
loop_
_entity.id
_entity.type
_entity.pdbx_description
1 polymer ?
#
loop_
_entity_poly.entity_id
_entity_poly.type
_entity_poly.pdbx_seq_one_letter_code
_entity_poly.pdbx_strand_id
1 'polypeptide(L)'
;MQGYSSLLELLRDKKMQTPGVPSFELTGFGGNLPACGASMTCEPTGLRVDKVMLMNGLREVEIIEDCHCEAKVTRCVRAPSLRTYFFETPYETVIDVGKCVGSKGEPEGFSCVPTKFDSALVDTPNKVELIQTVTGCDMKEGCYRIPYVEYHYEITYNEDGLKEENLKEIDVGRCLGSCTSGNRCLLRSASDSAECLLWAEGRGSACVPQGYESHTFLNQHGQIRTVLAITSCLCQS
;
A
#
# COMPACT_ATOMS: atom_id res chain seq x y z
N MET A 1 -21.14 -35.99 -12.92
CA MET A 1 -20.93 -34.53 -12.86
C MET A 1 -21.14 -34.11 -11.42
N GLN A 2 -20.07 -33.96 -10.64
CA GLN A 2 -20.14 -33.40 -9.29
C GLN A 2 -19.59 -31.98 -9.39
N GLY A 3 -20.46 -31.01 -9.20
CA GLY A 3 -20.12 -29.59 -9.21
C GLY A 3 -19.56 -29.17 -7.85
N TYR A 4 -18.47 -28.41 -7.87
CA TYR A 4 -17.93 -27.75 -6.68
C TYR A 4 -18.82 -26.57 -6.30
N SER A 5 -19.27 -26.53 -5.04
CA SER A 5 -20.14 -25.45 -4.53
C SER A 5 -19.39 -24.19 -4.12
N SER A 6 -18.05 -24.22 -4.05
CA SER A 6 -17.24 -23.08 -3.62
C SER A 6 -15.85 -23.08 -4.26
N LEU A 7 -15.42 -21.90 -4.71
CA LEU A 7 -14.10 -21.66 -5.28
C LEU A 7 -12.96 -21.93 -4.28
N LEU A 8 -13.25 -21.82 -2.97
CA LEU A 8 -12.31 -22.13 -1.89
C LEU A 8 -11.99 -23.62 -1.76
N GLU A 9 -12.93 -24.51 -2.09
CA GLU A 9 -12.68 -25.96 -2.10
C GLU A 9 -11.79 -26.37 -3.28
N LEU A 10 -12.01 -25.75 -4.44
CA LEU A 10 -11.20 -25.98 -5.64
C LEU A 10 -9.73 -25.60 -5.43
N LEU A 11 -9.47 -24.50 -4.71
CA LEU A 11 -8.11 -24.03 -4.43
C LEU A 11 -7.42 -24.88 -3.35
N ARG A 12 -8.16 -25.46 -2.40
CA ARG A 12 -7.62 -26.39 -1.40
C ARG A 12 -7.19 -27.72 -2.02
N ASP A 13 -7.99 -28.29 -2.91
CA ASP A 13 -7.67 -29.58 -3.54
C ASP A 13 -6.46 -29.48 -4.48
N LYS A 14 -6.25 -28.31 -5.12
CA LYS A 14 -5.02 -28.05 -5.91
C LYS A 14 -3.74 -27.98 -5.07
N LYS A 15 -3.82 -27.72 -3.76
CA LYS A 15 -2.65 -27.71 -2.85
C LYS A 15 -2.15 -29.12 -2.51
N MET A 16 -2.98 -30.16 -2.70
CA MET A 16 -2.67 -31.56 -2.34
C MET A 16 -2.06 -32.38 -3.49
N GLN A 17 -2.00 -31.86 -4.72
CA GLN A 17 -1.38 -32.54 -5.85
C GLN A 17 0.03 -32.00 -6.10
N THR A 18 1.02 -32.78 -5.67
CA THR A 18 2.42 -32.63 -6.08
C THR A 18 2.51 -32.80 -7.61
N PRO A 19 3.01 -31.82 -8.38
CA PRO A 19 3.17 -32.01 -9.82
C PRO A 19 4.40 -32.87 -10.08
N GLY A 20 4.18 -34.12 -10.49
CA GLY A 20 5.14 -34.86 -11.28
C GLY A 20 5.44 -34.08 -12.57
N VAL A 21 6.73 -33.97 -12.88
CA VAL A 21 7.29 -33.26 -14.04
C VAL A 21 6.56 -33.65 -15.34
N PRO A 22 5.94 -32.69 -16.06
CA PRO A 22 5.75 -32.82 -17.50
C PRO A 22 6.86 -32.02 -18.20
N SER A 23 7.76 -32.74 -18.83
CA SER A 23 8.72 -32.20 -19.80
C SER A 23 7.96 -31.59 -20.98
N PHE A 24 7.91 -30.26 -21.06
CA PHE A 24 7.53 -29.54 -22.27
C PHE A 24 8.77 -28.97 -22.95
N GLU A 25 8.94 -29.38 -24.20
CA GLU A 25 10.04 -29.03 -25.07
C GLU A 25 10.09 -27.51 -25.31
N LEU A 26 11.26 -26.92 -25.05
CA LEU A 26 11.58 -25.52 -25.36
C LEU A 26 11.75 -25.36 -26.88
N THR A 27 10.69 -24.97 -27.58
CA THR A 27 10.79 -24.44 -28.93
C THR A 27 10.64 -22.91 -28.93
N GLY A 28 11.72 -22.23 -29.30
CA GLY A 28 11.66 -20.91 -29.96
C GLY A 28 11.88 -19.68 -29.10
N PHE A 29 13.14 -19.32 -28.85
CA PHE A 29 13.53 -17.94 -28.52
C PHE A 29 13.33 -17.05 -29.76
N GLY A 30 12.27 -16.25 -29.78
CA GLY A 30 12.00 -15.27 -30.81
C GLY A 30 11.37 -13.99 -30.23
N GLY A 31 12.18 -12.93 -30.14
CA GLY A 31 11.76 -11.54 -29.91
C GLY A 31 11.28 -11.22 -28.49
N ASN A 32 11.73 -10.08 -27.96
CA ASN A 32 11.28 -9.49 -26.68
C ASN A 32 9.78 -9.13 -26.71
N LEU A 33 8.89 -10.12 -26.73
CA LEU A 33 7.50 -9.90 -26.36
C LEU A 33 7.41 -9.88 -24.83
N PRO A 34 6.74 -8.89 -24.23
CA PRO A 34 6.47 -8.92 -22.80
C PRO A 34 5.72 -10.21 -22.46
N ALA A 35 6.11 -10.88 -21.38
CA ALA A 35 5.53 -12.15 -20.93
C ALA A 35 3.99 -12.05 -20.75
N CYS A 36 3.50 -10.84 -20.48
CA CYS A 36 2.09 -10.48 -20.57
C CYS A 36 1.83 -9.61 -21.80
N GLY A 37 0.70 -9.86 -22.50
CA GLY A 37 0.28 -9.05 -23.65
C GLY A 37 0.07 -7.56 -23.30
N ALA A 38 0.01 -6.69 -24.31
CA ALA A 38 -0.02 -5.23 -24.13
C ALA A 38 -1.20 -4.69 -23.26
N SER A 39 -2.30 -5.44 -23.17
CA SER A 39 -3.49 -5.12 -22.37
C SER A 39 -3.51 -5.76 -20.98
N MET A 40 -2.44 -6.47 -20.61
CA MET A 40 -2.31 -7.20 -19.36
C MET A 40 -1.18 -6.64 -18.50
N THR A 41 -1.25 -6.83 -17.19
CA THR A 41 -0.22 -6.51 -16.21
C THR A 41 0.15 -7.79 -15.46
N CYS A 42 1.44 -7.96 -15.17
CA CYS A 42 1.93 -9.08 -14.36
C CYS A 42 1.64 -8.78 -12.89
N GLU A 43 0.80 -9.59 -12.26
CA GLU A 43 0.37 -9.43 -10.87
C GLU A 43 0.80 -10.64 -10.04
N PRO A 44 1.37 -10.43 -8.83
CA PRO A 44 1.79 -11.52 -7.96
C PRO A 44 0.57 -12.30 -7.45
N THR A 45 0.64 -13.63 -7.53
CA THR A 45 -0.41 -14.57 -7.09
C THR A 45 -0.08 -15.17 -5.72
N GLY A 46 1.20 -15.28 -5.38
CA GLY A 46 1.69 -15.69 -4.07
C GLY A 46 2.75 -14.71 -3.58
N LEU A 47 2.54 -14.12 -2.40
CA LEU A 47 3.49 -13.21 -1.77
C LEU A 47 3.65 -13.61 -0.31
N ARG A 48 4.89 -13.86 0.12
CA ARG A 48 5.22 -14.08 1.52
C ARG A 48 6.15 -12.99 2.05
N VAL A 49 6.01 -12.71 3.33
CA VAL A 49 6.78 -11.68 4.03
C VAL A 49 7.81 -12.37 4.92
N ASP A 50 9.08 -12.13 4.63
CA ASP A 50 10.21 -12.66 5.39
C ASP A 50 10.91 -11.54 6.16
N LYS A 51 11.33 -11.85 7.40
CA LYS A 51 12.15 -10.96 8.23
C LYS A 51 13.61 -11.37 8.08
N VAL A 52 14.42 -10.54 7.42
CA VAL A 52 15.87 -10.77 7.22
C VAL A 52 16.70 -9.84 8.09
N MET A 53 17.72 -10.38 8.76
CA MET A 53 18.67 -9.58 9.54
C MET A 53 19.76 -9.04 8.61
N LEU A 54 19.79 -7.73 8.41
CA LEU A 54 20.84 -7.02 7.69
C LEU A 54 21.81 -6.36 8.68
N MET A 55 22.96 -5.89 8.20
CA MET A 55 23.93 -5.19 9.06
C MET A 55 23.36 -3.92 9.70
N ASN A 56 22.35 -3.31 9.07
CA ASN A 56 21.64 -2.13 9.56
C ASN A 56 20.37 -2.47 10.37
N GLY A 57 20.11 -3.75 10.65
CA GLY A 57 18.99 -4.22 11.46
C GLY A 57 18.06 -5.18 10.73
N LEU A 58 16.97 -5.53 11.40
CA LEU A 58 15.93 -6.39 10.86
C LEU A 58 15.13 -5.66 9.76
N ARG A 59 14.91 -6.31 8.63
CA ARG A 59 14.14 -5.77 7.51
C ARG A 59 13.12 -6.79 7.02
N GLU A 60 11.92 -6.30 6.73
CA GLU A 60 10.90 -7.11 6.04
C GLU A 60 11.12 -7.04 4.53
N VAL A 61 11.06 -8.19 3.88
CA VAL A 61 11.13 -8.33 2.43
C VAL A 61 9.95 -9.12 1.92
N GLU A 62 9.41 -8.68 0.79
CA GLU A 62 8.32 -9.36 0.09
C GLU A 62 8.93 -10.31 -0.94
N ILE A 63 8.59 -11.59 -0.83
CA ILE A 63 9.05 -12.64 -1.73
C ILE A 63 7.84 -13.04 -2.58
N ILE A 64 7.96 -12.79 -3.88
CA ILE A 64 6.97 -13.17 -4.87
C ILE A 64 7.25 -14.62 -5.29
N GLU A 65 6.29 -15.50 -5.05
CA GLU A 65 6.41 -16.93 -5.35
C GLU A 65 5.92 -17.27 -6.77
N ASP A 66 4.88 -16.59 -7.22
CA ASP A 66 4.28 -16.78 -8.55
C ASP A 66 3.60 -15.49 -9.02
N CYS A 67 3.42 -15.35 -10.34
CA CYS A 67 2.74 -14.24 -10.99
C CYS A 67 1.79 -14.72 -12.09
N HIS A 68 0.70 -13.98 -12.29
CA HIS A 68 -0.20 -14.17 -13.42
C HIS A 68 -0.44 -12.88 -14.19
N CYS A 69 -0.79 -12.99 -15.47
CA CYS A 69 -1.21 -11.85 -16.26
C CYS A 69 -2.69 -11.52 -16.00
N GLU A 70 -2.96 -10.34 -15.46
CA GLU A 70 -4.31 -9.82 -15.21
C GLU A 70 -4.63 -8.66 -16.15
N ALA A 71 -5.91 -8.48 -16.49
CA ALA A 71 -6.33 -7.41 -17.38
C ALA A 71 -6.12 -6.03 -16.75
N LYS A 72 -5.64 -5.07 -17.55
CA LYS A 72 -5.49 -3.68 -17.10
C LYS A 72 -6.84 -3.08 -16.73
N VAL A 73 -6.95 -2.62 -15.50
CA VAL A 73 -8.12 -1.90 -15.00
C VAL A 73 -7.97 -0.41 -15.28
N THR A 74 -8.99 0.21 -15.89
CA THR A 74 -8.97 1.65 -16.20
C THR A 74 -9.46 2.51 -15.05
N ARG A 75 -10.39 1.99 -14.23
CA ARG A 75 -10.90 2.67 -13.04
C ARG A 75 -9.99 2.40 -11.85
N CYS A 76 -9.80 3.40 -10.99
CA CYS A 76 -9.10 3.21 -9.73
C CYS A 76 -9.98 2.40 -8.77
N VAL A 77 -9.52 1.20 -8.42
CA VAL A 77 -10.24 0.28 -7.54
C VAL A 77 -9.27 -0.43 -6.60
N ARG A 78 -9.77 -0.85 -5.44
CA ARG A 78 -9.05 -1.78 -4.56
C ARG A 78 -9.07 -3.17 -5.21
N ALA A 79 -7.91 -3.79 -5.34
CA ALA A 79 -7.77 -5.21 -5.62
C ALA A 79 -7.22 -5.96 -4.39
N PRO A 80 -7.54 -7.26 -4.23
CA PRO A 80 -6.92 -8.09 -3.22
C PRO A 80 -5.40 -8.19 -3.43
N SER A 81 -4.67 -8.26 -2.33
CA SER A 81 -3.22 -8.47 -2.29
C SER A 81 -2.92 -9.36 -1.08
N LEU A 82 -2.95 -10.67 -1.29
CA LEU A 82 -2.74 -11.66 -0.23
C LEU A 82 -1.25 -11.71 0.13
N ARG A 83 -0.97 -11.62 1.43
CA ARG A 83 0.38 -11.75 1.99
C ARG A 83 0.40 -12.80 3.07
N THR A 84 1.34 -13.73 2.97
CA THR A 84 1.58 -14.75 3.97
C THR A 84 2.66 -14.26 4.93
N TYR A 85 2.32 -14.13 6.21
CA TYR A 85 3.22 -13.77 7.30
C TYR A 85 3.61 -15.02 8.08
N PHE A 86 4.83 -15.04 8.64
CA PHE A 86 5.34 -16.11 9.51
C PHE A 86 5.22 -17.52 8.89
N PHE A 87 5.54 -17.61 7.59
CA PHE A 87 5.49 -18.83 6.79
C PHE A 87 6.22 -20.00 7.47
N GLU A 88 5.63 -21.21 7.40
CA GLU A 88 6.15 -22.45 8.01
C GLU A 88 6.28 -22.41 9.54
N THR A 89 5.49 -21.57 10.21
CA THR A 89 5.39 -21.55 11.68
C THR A 89 3.95 -21.77 12.14
N PRO A 90 3.71 -22.11 13.43
CA PRO A 90 2.36 -22.17 13.99
C PRO A 90 1.59 -20.83 13.95
N TYR A 91 2.28 -19.73 13.64
CA TYR A 91 1.74 -18.38 13.54
C TYR A 91 1.51 -17.95 12.08
N GLU A 92 1.63 -18.87 11.12
CA GLU A 92 1.38 -18.58 9.71
C GLU A 92 -0.02 -18.00 9.51
N THR A 93 -0.09 -16.82 8.91
CA THR A 93 -1.36 -16.15 8.62
C THR A 93 -1.32 -15.50 7.25
N VAL A 94 -2.46 -15.53 6.57
CA VAL A 94 -2.63 -14.92 5.25
C VAL A 94 -3.57 -13.74 5.39
N ILE A 95 -3.10 -12.55 5.04
CA ILE A 95 -3.87 -11.31 5.13
C ILE A 95 -4.00 -10.71 3.74
N ASP A 96 -5.23 -10.33 3.38
CA ASP A 96 -5.45 -9.38 2.29
C ASP A 96 -5.08 -7.97 2.77
N VAL A 97 -3.87 -7.52 2.43
CA VAL A 97 -3.47 -6.14 2.72
C VAL A 97 -4.10 -5.14 1.75
N GLY A 98 -4.66 -5.61 0.63
CA GLY A 98 -5.19 -4.79 -0.44
C GLY A 98 -4.12 -4.02 -1.21
N LYS A 99 -4.42 -3.71 -2.46
CA LYS A 99 -3.64 -2.80 -3.32
C LYS A 99 -4.58 -1.96 -4.16
N CYS A 100 -4.07 -0.84 -4.66
CA CYS A 100 -4.82 0.00 -5.58
C CYS A 100 -4.37 -0.28 -7.00
N VAL A 101 -5.33 -0.64 -7.86
CA VAL A 101 -5.11 -0.89 -9.29
C VAL A 101 -5.94 0.07 -10.11
N GLY A 102 -5.38 0.54 -11.20
CA GLY A 102 -6.02 1.51 -12.08
C GLY A 102 -4.99 2.22 -12.93
N SER A 103 -5.32 2.48 -14.19
CA SER A 103 -4.48 3.34 -15.04
C SER A 103 -4.38 4.75 -14.45
N LYS A 104 -3.25 5.42 -14.68
CA LYS A 104 -3.17 6.88 -14.50
C LYS A 104 -4.28 7.50 -15.34
N GLY A 105 -5.29 8.07 -14.69
CA GLY A 105 -6.37 8.75 -15.39
C GLY A 105 -5.84 9.95 -16.15
N GLU A 106 -6.46 10.30 -17.28
CA GLU A 106 -6.40 11.66 -17.78
C GLU A 106 -7.13 12.54 -16.74
N PRO A 107 -6.53 13.61 -16.18
CA PRO A 107 -5.34 14.36 -16.63
C PRO A 107 -3.99 13.90 -16.03
N GLU A 108 -2.90 14.30 -16.69
CA GLU A 108 -1.51 14.06 -16.25
C GLU A 108 -1.31 14.44 -14.77
N GLY A 109 -0.66 13.57 -14.00
CA GLY A 109 -0.29 13.83 -12.60
C GLY A 109 -1.14 13.12 -11.54
N PHE A 110 -2.23 12.47 -11.93
CA PHE A 110 -3.03 11.64 -11.01
C PHE A 110 -2.62 10.17 -11.04
N SER A 111 -2.61 9.53 -9.87
CA SER A 111 -2.34 8.11 -9.70
C SER A 111 -3.38 7.45 -8.81
N CYS A 112 -3.68 6.18 -9.07
CA CYS A 112 -4.58 5.40 -8.23
C CYS A 112 -3.83 4.99 -6.96
N VAL A 113 -4.27 5.52 -5.82
CA VAL A 113 -3.55 5.38 -4.54
C VAL A 113 -4.50 5.07 -3.39
N PRO A 114 -4.01 4.46 -2.29
CA PRO A 114 -4.85 4.15 -1.15
C PRO A 114 -5.22 5.42 -0.38
N THR A 115 -6.51 5.58 -0.09
CA THR A 115 -7.07 6.74 0.65
C THR A 115 -7.77 6.35 1.93
N LYS A 116 -8.15 5.08 2.07
CA LYS A 116 -8.78 4.54 3.26
C LYS A 116 -8.03 3.29 3.70
N PHE A 117 -7.83 3.21 5.00
CA PHE A 117 -7.08 2.14 5.64
C PHE A 117 -7.87 1.55 6.79
N ASP A 118 -7.60 0.29 7.07
CA ASP A 118 -8.03 -0.42 8.27
C ASP A 118 -6.82 -1.23 8.77
N SER A 119 -7.00 -2.06 9.78
CA SER A 119 -5.94 -2.88 10.35
C SER A 119 -6.38 -4.31 10.61
N ALA A 120 -5.47 -5.24 10.33
CA ALA A 120 -5.60 -6.65 10.67
C ALA A 120 -4.62 -6.99 11.79
N LEU A 121 -5.05 -7.82 12.74
CA LEU A 121 -4.21 -8.32 13.81
C LEU A 121 -3.54 -9.63 13.37
N VAL A 122 -2.23 -9.72 13.62
CA VAL A 122 -1.42 -10.93 13.38
C VAL A 122 -0.89 -11.43 14.71
N ASP A 123 -1.25 -12.65 15.07
CA ASP A 123 -0.64 -13.32 16.20
C ASP A 123 0.81 -13.63 15.89
N THR A 124 1.72 -13.28 16.79
CA THR A 124 3.14 -13.62 16.69
C THR A 124 3.62 -14.27 17.98
N PRO A 125 4.78 -14.95 17.98
CA PRO A 125 5.35 -15.51 19.20
C PRO A 125 5.58 -14.50 20.33
N ASN A 126 5.78 -13.22 19.98
CA ASN A 126 6.21 -12.19 20.93
C ASN A 126 5.12 -11.19 21.32
N LYS A 127 4.03 -11.09 20.54
CA LYS A 127 2.86 -10.19 20.73
C LYS A 127 1.93 -10.25 19.51
N VAL A 128 0.78 -9.62 19.58
CA VAL A 128 -0.03 -9.32 18.39
C VAL A 128 0.59 -8.14 17.63
N GLU A 129 0.87 -8.31 16.34
CA GLU A 129 1.31 -7.26 15.42
C GLU A 129 0.09 -6.68 14.67
N LEU A 130 0.09 -5.36 14.43
CA LEU A 130 -0.96 -4.66 13.68
C LEU A 130 -0.48 -4.40 12.26
N ILE A 131 -1.17 -5.00 11.28
CA ILE A 131 -0.88 -4.82 9.85
C ILE A 131 -1.90 -3.86 9.26
N GLN A 132 -1.42 -2.78 8.65
CA GLN A 132 -2.28 -1.83 7.95
C GLN A 132 -2.77 -2.45 6.62
N THR A 133 -4.08 -2.35 6.37
CA THR A 133 -4.74 -2.85 5.16
C THR A 133 -5.41 -1.71 4.41
N VAL A 134 -5.51 -1.81 3.09
CA VAL A 134 -6.16 -0.83 2.21
C VAL A 134 -7.62 -1.21 2.06
N THR A 135 -8.53 -0.31 2.40
CA THR A 135 -9.98 -0.51 2.24
C THR A 135 -10.58 0.31 1.12
N GLY A 136 -9.92 1.39 0.70
CA GLY A 136 -10.38 2.26 -0.37
C GLY A 136 -9.24 2.92 -1.13
N CYS A 137 -9.47 3.11 -2.43
CA CYS A 137 -8.53 3.70 -3.37
C CYS A 137 -9.25 4.81 -4.13
N ASP A 138 -8.55 5.92 -4.37
CA ASP A 138 -9.04 7.00 -5.22
C ASP A 138 -7.91 7.53 -6.11
N MET A 139 -8.29 8.24 -7.17
CA MET A 139 -7.32 9.01 -7.95
C MET A 139 -6.90 10.25 -7.17
N LYS A 140 -5.62 10.35 -6.86
CA LYS A 140 -5.02 11.53 -6.20
C LYS A 140 -3.79 12.01 -6.95
N GLU A 141 -3.45 13.27 -6.72
CA GLU A 141 -2.21 13.88 -7.18
C GLU A 141 -1.00 13.24 -6.49
N GLY A 142 0.21 13.54 -6.98
CA GLY A 142 1.45 12.94 -6.49
C GLY A 142 1.70 13.11 -4.99
N CYS A 143 1.16 14.16 -4.35
CA CYS A 143 1.22 14.39 -2.91
C CYS A 143 -0.16 14.78 -2.39
N TYR A 144 -0.66 14.04 -1.39
CA TYR A 144 -2.03 14.17 -0.92
C TYR A 144 -2.14 13.94 0.59
N ARG A 145 -3.21 14.48 1.18
CA ARG A 145 -3.57 14.28 2.57
C ARG A 145 -4.42 13.02 2.71
N ILE A 146 -4.11 12.19 3.70
CA ILE A 146 -4.99 11.12 4.20
C ILE A 146 -5.49 11.46 5.61
N PRO A 147 -6.68 10.99 6.00
CA PRO A 147 -7.15 11.11 7.38
C PRO A 147 -6.28 10.25 8.31
N TYR A 148 -5.97 10.79 9.49
CA TYR A 148 -5.29 10.10 10.57
C TYR A 148 -5.81 10.64 11.90
N VAL A 149 -6.56 9.82 12.63
CA VAL A 149 -7.25 10.22 13.86
C VAL A 149 -6.35 10.01 15.06
N GLU A 150 -6.19 11.06 15.87
CA GLU A 150 -5.61 11.01 17.20
C GLU A 150 -6.68 11.22 18.28
N TYR A 151 -6.49 10.56 19.41
CA TYR A 151 -7.41 10.60 20.54
C TYR A 151 -6.78 11.38 21.69
N HIS A 152 -7.51 12.34 22.24
CA HIS A 152 -7.06 13.15 23.36
C HIS A 152 -8.15 13.27 24.43
N TYR A 153 -7.76 13.26 25.70
CA TYR A 153 -8.68 13.60 26.78
C TYR A 153 -8.90 15.11 26.85
N GLU A 154 -10.17 15.51 26.84
CA GLU A 154 -10.63 16.88 26.99
C GLU A 154 -11.50 17.01 28.24
N ILE A 155 -11.36 18.14 28.93
CA ILE A 155 -12.28 18.54 30.00
C ILE A 155 -13.29 19.54 29.42
N THR A 156 -14.57 19.28 29.65
CA THR A 156 -15.67 20.21 29.44
C THR A 156 -16.42 20.46 30.75
N TYR A 157 -17.21 21.53 30.80
CA TYR A 157 -18.08 21.84 31.94
C TYR A 157 -19.52 21.84 31.45
N ASN A 158 -20.39 21.11 32.15
CA ASN A 158 -21.82 21.10 31.84
C ASN A 158 -22.53 22.36 32.36
N GLU A 159 -23.84 22.48 32.12
CA GLU A 159 -24.64 23.64 32.52
C GLU A 159 -24.65 23.88 34.04
N ASP A 160 -24.46 22.82 34.84
CA ASP A 160 -24.34 22.87 36.30
C ASP A 160 -22.91 23.22 36.78
N GLY A 161 -21.96 23.42 35.86
CA GLY A 161 -20.56 23.71 36.15
C GLY A 161 -19.75 22.50 36.64
N LEU A 162 -20.27 21.29 36.49
CA LEU A 162 -19.56 20.06 36.84
C LEU A 162 -18.54 19.69 35.75
N LYS A 163 -17.37 19.22 36.18
CA LYS A 163 -16.28 18.78 35.32
C LYS A 163 -16.64 17.45 34.66
N GLU A 164 -16.62 17.41 33.33
CA GLU A 164 -16.77 16.20 32.52
C GLU A 164 -15.50 15.92 31.72
N GLU A 165 -15.07 14.65 31.71
CA GLU A 165 -13.93 14.20 30.92
C GLU A 165 -14.44 13.43 29.71
N ASN A 166 -14.06 13.91 28.53
CA ASN A 166 -14.49 13.38 27.24
C ASN A 166 -13.30 12.96 26.40
N LEU A 167 -13.48 11.94 25.56
CA LEU A 167 -12.50 11.56 24.56
C LEU A 167 -12.74 12.39 23.30
N LYS A 168 -11.80 13.27 22.98
CA LYS A 168 -11.81 14.10 21.78
C LYS A 168 -11.05 13.39 20.67
N GLU A 169 -11.75 13.11 19.57
CA GLU A 169 -11.17 12.57 18.35
C GLU A 169 -10.79 13.73 17.41
N ILE A 170 -9.54 13.74 16.92
CA ILE A 170 -9.04 14.78 16.02
C ILE A 170 -8.41 14.12 14.80
N ASP A 171 -8.94 14.38 13.60
CA ASP A 171 -8.26 14.02 12.35
C ASP A 171 -7.08 14.98 12.09
N VAL A 172 -5.91 14.63 12.64
CA VAL A 172 -4.68 15.42 12.43
C VAL A 172 -4.15 15.28 11.00
N GLY A 173 -4.52 14.20 10.31
CA GLY A 173 -4.11 13.91 8.94
C GLY A 173 -2.63 13.56 8.78
N ARG A 174 -2.27 13.02 7.60
CA ARG A 174 -0.88 12.78 7.18
C ARG A 174 -0.71 13.08 5.70
N CYS A 175 0.48 13.54 5.32
CA CYS A 175 0.84 13.68 3.90
C CYS A 175 1.49 12.40 3.40
N LEU A 176 0.96 11.86 2.30
CA LEU A 176 1.48 10.70 1.60
C LEU A 176 1.61 10.99 0.12
N GLY A 177 2.50 10.25 -0.53
CA GLY A 177 2.74 10.34 -1.96
C GLY A 177 4.21 10.53 -2.28
N SER A 178 4.49 10.71 -3.56
CA SER A 178 5.83 10.89 -4.09
C SER A 178 5.86 12.07 -5.06
N CYS A 179 6.80 12.97 -4.84
CA CYS A 179 6.98 14.15 -5.64
C CYS A 179 8.17 13.97 -6.58
N THR A 180 7.99 13.16 -7.61
CA THR A 180 9.03 12.98 -8.64
C THR A 180 8.82 13.96 -9.78
N SER A 181 9.86 14.69 -10.18
CA SER A 181 9.85 15.53 -11.40
C SER A 181 9.92 14.73 -12.72
N GLY A 182 9.56 13.45 -12.69
CA GLY A 182 9.82 12.48 -13.76
C GLY A 182 11.21 11.85 -13.68
N ASN A 183 11.42 10.80 -14.47
CA ASN A 183 12.72 10.15 -14.58
C ASN A 183 13.65 11.02 -15.42
N ARG A 184 14.90 11.20 -14.97
CA ARG A 184 15.95 11.81 -15.78
C ARG A 184 16.73 10.71 -16.50
N CYS A 185 16.94 10.89 -17.80
CA CYS A 185 17.80 9.98 -18.52
C CYS A 185 19.27 10.25 -18.18
N LEU A 186 19.95 9.26 -17.58
CA LEU A 186 21.39 9.32 -17.29
C LEU A 186 22.22 8.91 -18.50
N LEU A 187 21.76 7.92 -19.27
CA LEU A 187 22.47 7.40 -20.44
C LEU A 187 21.48 7.23 -21.60
N ARG A 188 21.72 7.94 -22.70
CA ARG A 188 20.98 7.78 -23.95
C ARG A 188 21.72 6.84 -24.90
N SER A 189 20.97 6.19 -25.78
CA SER A 189 21.52 5.37 -26.84
C SER A 189 22.33 6.25 -27.81
N ALA A 190 23.43 5.73 -28.33
CA ALA A 190 24.26 6.44 -29.31
C ALA A 190 23.60 6.47 -30.70
N SER A 191 22.73 5.50 -30.99
CA SER A 191 21.99 5.39 -32.26
C SER A 191 20.66 6.14 -32.26
N ASP A 192 20.05 6.34 -31.08
CA ASP A 192 18.78 7.06 -30.94
C ASP A 192 18.79 7.94 -29.68
N SER A 193 18.71 9.25 -29.86
CA SER A 193 18.71 10.21 -28.76
C SER A 193 17.40 10.25 -27.98
N ALA A 194 16.32 9.66 -28.50
CA ALA A 194 15.06 9.47 -27.79
C ALA A 194 15.09 8.22 -26.89
N GLU A 195 15.94 7.24 -27.19
CA GLU A 195 16.06 6.01 -26.42
C GLU A 195 16.97 6.21 -25.19
N CYS A 196 16.40 6.01 -24.00
CA CYS A 196 17.14 6.07 -22.75
C CYS A 196 17.51 4.66 -22.26
N LEU A 197 18.81 4.38 -22.18
CA LEU A 197 19.36 3.12 -21.71
C LEU A 197 19.43 3.03 -20.18
N LEU A 198 19.56 4.18 -19.50
CA LEU A 198 19.60 4.24 -18.04
C LEU A 198 18.79 5.43 -17.52
N TRP A 199 17.73 5.12 -16.80
CA TRP A 199 16.95 6.11 -16.07
C TRP A 199 17.47 6.24 -14.64
N ALA A 200 17.60 7.47 -14.16
CA ALA A 200 17.56 7.74 -12.74
C ALA A 200 16.23 8.37 -12.40
N GLU A 201 15.76 8.09 -11.20
CA GLU A 201 14.73 8.92 -10.59
C GLU A 201 15.23 10.38 -10.56
N GLY A 202 14.36 11.31 -10.96
CA GLY A 202 14.62 12.74 -10.79
C GLY A 202 14.85 13.08 -9.30
N ARG A 203 15.38 14.27 -9.00
CA ARG A 203 15.43 14.72 -7.60
C ARG A 203 13.99 14.77 -7.07
N GLY A 204 13.64 13.84 -6.21
CA GLY A 204 12.34 13.82 -5.55
C GLY A 204 12.28 14.95 -4.53
N SER A 205 11.26 15.80 -4.60
CA SER A 205 10.89 16.66 -3.48
C SER A 205 10.22 15.82 -2.39
N ALA A 206 10.21 16.32 -1.16
CA ALA A 206 9.45 15.68 -0.10
C ALA A 206 7.97 16.09 -0.23
N CYS A 207 7.06 15.13 -0.04
CA CYS A 207 5.65 15.43 0.17
C CYS A 207 5.46 15.88 1.63
N VAL A 208 5.15 17.16 1.82
CA VAL A 208 5.12 17.80 3.14
C VAL A 208 3.80 18.52 3.39
N PRO A 209 3.40 18.72 4.66
CA PRO A 209 2.21 19.50 4.95
C PRO A 209 2.45 21.00 4.74
N GLN A 210 1.47 21.67 4.12
CA GLN A 210 1.48 23.10 3.81
C GLN A 210 0.52 23.87 4.70
N GLY A 211 -0.73 23.39 4.79
CA GLY A 211 -1.80 24.02 5.54
C GLY A 211 -2.03 23.32 6.87
N TYR A 212 -2.41 24.11 7.89
CA TYR A 212 -2.75 23.61 9.21
C TYR A 212 -3.99 24.32 9.76
N GLU A 213 -4.78 23.59 10.53
CA GLU A 213 -5.88 24.06 11.36
C GLU A 213 -5.57 23.72 12.82
N SER A 214 -5.86 24.63 13.75
CA SER A 214 -5.54 24.44 15.16
C SER A 214 -6.77 24.02 15.97
N HIS A 215 -6.70 22.87 16.63
CA HIS A 215 -7.67 22.45 17.64
C HIS A 215 -7.13 22.79 19.03
N THR A 216 -7.86 23.63 19.77
CA THR A 216 -7.47 24.03 21.12
C THR A 216 -8.50 23.58 22.13
N PHE A 217 -8.06 22.91 23.20
CA PHE A 217 -8.93 22.35 24.23
C PHE A 217 -8.22 22.26 25.58
N LEU A 218 -8.98 22.08 26.66
CA LEU A 218 -8.42 21.81 27.99
C LEU A 218 -8.13 20.33 28.14
N ASN A 219 -6.89 19.97 28.46
CA ASN A 219 -6.52 18.57 28.75
C ASN A 219 -6.97 18.16 30.15
N GLN A 220 -6.84 16.86 30.50
CA GLN A 220 -7.17 16.31 31.82
C GLN A 220 -6.51 17.00 33.05
N HIS A 221 -5.44 17.78 32.82
CA HIS A 221 -4.72 18.53 33.86
C HIS A 221 -5.15 20.01 33.93
N GLY A 222 -6.19 20.42 33.19
CA GLY A 222 -6.66 21.80 33.12
C GLY A 222 -5.74 22.73 32.33
N GLN A 223 -4.79 22.19 31.56
CA GLN A 223 -3.90 22.97 30.70
C GLN A 223 -4.50 23.09 29.30
N ILE A 224 -4.36 24.28 28.70
CA ILE A 224 -4.71 24.48 27.30
C ILE A 224 -3.71 23.70 26.44
N ARG A 225 -4.23 22.76 25.65
CA ARG A 225 -3.49 22.00 24.66
C ARG A 225 -3.94 22.42 23.26
N THR A 226 -2.97 22.61 22.38
CA THR A 226 -3.22 22.88 20.95
C THR A 226 -2.64 21.74 20.12
N VAL A 227 -3.46 21.24 19.21
CA VAL A 227 -3.10 20.19 18.23
C VAL A 227 -3.28 20.78 16.84
N LEU A 228 -2.30 20.58 15.95
CA LEU A 228 -2.36 21.04 14.57
C LEU A 228 -2.82 19.89 13.67
N ALA A 229 -3.93 20.10 12.98
CA ALA A 229 -4.43 19.22 11.94
C ALA A 229 -3.96 19.72 10.58
N ILE A 230 -3.33 18.87 9.81
CA ILE A 230 -2.92 19.16 8.44
C ILE A 230 -4.19 19.40 7.61
N THR A 231 -4.21 20.44 6.77
CA THR A 231 -5.34 20.71 5.84
C THR A 231 -4.97 20.51 4.39
N SER A 232 -3.70 20.74 4.01
CA SER A 232 -3.19 20.51 2.66
C SER A 232 -1.75 20.01 2.66
N CYS A 233 -1.37 19.30 1.60
CA CYS A 233 -0.03 18.76 1.36
C CYS A 233 0.49 19.26 0.01
N LEU A 234 1.81 19.44 -0.11
CA LEU A 234 2.44 19.79 -1.38
C LEU A 234 3.83 19.16 -1.52
N CYS A 235 4.32 19.23 -2.75
CA CYS A 235 5.67 18.86 -3.10
C CYS A 235 6.64 20.03 -2.87
N GLN A 236 7.49 19.96 -1.84
CA GLN A 236 8.45 21.01 -1.51
C GLN A 236 9.83 20.71 -2.10
N SER A 237 10.28 21.57 -3.02
CA SER A 237 11.59 21.51 -3.71
C SER A 237 12.74 22.00 -2.85
#